data_AF-A0A7J4BBS7-F1
#
_entry.id   AF-A0A7J4BBS7-F1
#
_cell.length_a   1.000
_cell.length_b   1.000
_cell.length_c   1.000
_cell.angle_alpha   90.00
_cell.angle_beta   90.00
_cell.angle_gamma   90.00
#
_symmetry.space_group_name_H-M   'P 1'
#
loop_
_entity.id
_entity.type
_entity.pdbx_description
1 polymer ?
#
loop_
_entity_poly.entity_id
_entity_poly.type
_entity_poly.pdbx_seq_one_letter_code
_entity_poly.pdbx_strand_id
1 'polypeptide(L)'
;MGEGMGGGEIGVKGNVNYGVGTGMKGGKIVIERDVVVGCVGHGMEGGEIVVKGNVEDGVGARMKGGKIVIEGDVRQLVGGWTEGGTIYLKGRFGAIIPPNFARSWRGEIYWKDQLILKDSEWVGNVRCYYLGAAPSWP
;
A
#
# COMPACT_ATOMS: atom_id res chain seq x y z
N MET A 1 -14.49 -0.55 4.86
CA MET A 1 -14.55 0.82 5.44
C MET A 1 -14.20 1.81 4.33
N GLY A 2 -15.11 2.70 3.93
CA GLY A 2 -14.91 3.60 2.77
C GLY A 2 -15.08 2.93 1.39
N GLU A 3 -15.87 1.86 1.32
CA GLU A 3 -16.14 1.16 0.07
C GLU A 3 -16.91 2.07 -0.92
N GLY A 4 -16.40 2.24 -2.13
CA GLY A 4 -17.05 3.05 -3.18
C GLY A 4 -17.05 4.57 -2.95
N MET A 5 -16.21 5.07 -2.04
CA MET A 5 -16.15 6.49 -1.71
C MET A 5 -15.67 7.33 -2.91
N GLY A 6 -16.44 8.37 -3.26
CA GLY A 6 -16.11 9.32 -4.34
C GLY A 6 -15.66 10.71 -3.84
N GLY A 7 -15.78 10.99 -2.54
CA GLY A 7 -15.41 12.26 -1.89
C GLY A 7 -15.67 12.22 -0.37
N GLY A 8 -15.07 13.16 0.39
CA GLY A 8 -15.15 13.24 1.87
C GLY A 8 -13.85 12.85 2.59
N GLU A 9 -13.84 12.91 3.92
CA GLU A 9 -12.71 12.46 4.76
C GLU A 9 -13.21 11.51 5.86
N ILE A 10 -12.55 10.35 6.01
CA ILE A 10 -12.82 9.37 7.07
C ILE A 10 -11.58 9.27 7.96
N GLY A 11 -11.70 9.70 9.20
CA GLY A 11 -10.67 9.52 10.23
C GLY A 11 -10.97 8.31 11.12
N VAL A 12 -10.02 7.38 11.24
CA VAL A 12 -10.13 6.18 12.06
C VAL A 12 -9.06 6.21 13.15
N LYS A 13 -9.50 6.35 14.41
CA LYS A 13 -8.61 6.41 15.57
C LYS A 13 -8.24 5.03 16.15
N GLY A 14 -8.89 3.97 15.66
CA GLY A 14 -8.71 2.59 16.10
C GLY A 14 -7.95 1.73 15.07
N ASN A 15 -7.68 0.47 15.44
CA ASN A 15 -7.14 -0.51 14.50
C ASN A 15 -8.18 -0.84 13.44
N VAL A 16 -7.72 -1.08 12.21
CA VAL A 16 -8.62 -1.41 11.11
C VAL A 16 -8.29 -2.80 10.59
N ASN A 17 -9.36 -3.56 10.31
CA ASN A 17 -9.27 -4.88 9.71
C ASN A 17 -9.54 -4.75 8.21
N TYR A 18 -10.19 -5.75 7.63
CA TYR A 18 -10.32 -5.91 6.19
C TYR A 18 -11.05 -4.76 5.46
N GLY A 19 -10.56 -4.46 4.24
CA GLY A 19 -11.31 -3.70 3.24
C GLY A 19 -11.30 -2.17 3.43
N VAL A 20 -10.14 -1.61 3.79
CA VAL A 20 -9.95 -0.15 3.83
C VAL A 20 -9.89 0.41 2.43
N GLY A 21 -10.82 1.30 2.10
CA GLY A 21 -10.83 2.00 0.80
C GLY A 21 -11.01 1.06 -0.40
N THR A 22 -11.64 -0.09 -0.20
CA THR A 22 -11.93 -1.03 -1.30
C THR A 22 -12.77 -0.35 -2.38
N GLY A 23 -12.29 -0.32 -3.63
CA GLY A 23 -12.99 0.35 -4.73
C GLY A 23 -13.16 1.86 -4.53
N MET A 24 -12.34 2.48 -3.69
CA MET A 24 -12.35 3.93 -3.46
C MET A 24 -12.00 4.67 -4.76
N LYS A 25 -12.81 5.65 -5.13
CA LYS A 25 -12.67 6.48 -6.34
C LYS A 25 -12.21 7.91 -6.03
N GLY A 26 -12.38 8.36 -4.79
CA GLY A 26 -12.01 9.69 -4.33
C GLY A 26 -12.21 9.89 -2.83
N GLY A 27 -11.74 11.03 -2.31
CA GLY A 27 -11.77 11.34 -0.87
C GLY A 27 -10.46 10.97 -0.16
N LYS A 28 -10.49 11.02 1.18
CA LYS A 28 -9.33 10.72 2.03
C LYS A 28 -9.71 9.81 3.19
N ILE A 29 -8.89 8.79 3.45
CA ILE A 29 -9.00 7.94 4.63
C ILE A 29 -7.71 8.09 5.43
N VAL A 30 -7.82 8.41 6.72
CA VAL A 30 -6.68 8.50 7.65
C VAL A 30 -6.88 7.49 8.77
N ILE A 31 -5.96 6.55 8.89
CA ILE A 31 -5.92 5.55 9.95
C ILE A 31 -4.78 5.92 10.89
N GLU A 32 -5.08 6.17 12.17
CA GLU A 32 -4.09 6.61 13.15
C GLU A 32 -3.29 5.46 13.78
N ARG A 33 -3.73 4.20 13.59
CA ARG A 33 -3.14 3.01 14.21
C ARG A 33 -2.82 1.92 13.17
N ASP A 34 -2.67 0.69 13.64
CA ASP A 34 -2.26 -0.46 12.84
C ASP A 34 -3.42 -1.04 12.02
N VAL A 35 -3.07 -1.60 10.87
CA VAL A 35 -3.94 -2.41 10.02
C VAL A 35 -3.48 -3.85 10.09
N VAL A 36 -4.25 -4.67 10.80
CA VAL A 36 -3.84 -6.03 11.19
C VAL A 36 -4.21 -7.06 10.13
N VAL A 37 -5.31 -6.86 9.40
CA VAL A 37 -5.78 -7.82 8.39
C VAL A 37 -6.19 -7.10 7.10
N GLY A 38 -5.34 -7.19 6.07
CA GLY A 38 -5.70 -7.30 4.66
C GLY A 38 -6.21 -6.09 3.88
N CYS A 39 -5.52 -5.84 2.75
CA CYS A 39 -6.04 -5.22 1.52
C CYS A 39 -6.35 -3.71 1.61
N VAL A 40 -5.39 -2.93 2.08
CA VAL A 40 -5.47 -1.46 2.05
C VAL A 40 -5.51 -0.97 0.60
N GLY A 41 -6.58 -0.27 0.24
CA GLY A 41 -6.77 0.28 -1.11
C GLY A 41 -7.01 -0.79 -2.18
N HIS A 42 -7.63 -1.92 -1.82
CA HIS A 42 -7.88 -2.97 -2.79
C HIS A 42 -8.83 -2.51 -3.91
N GLY A 43 -8.38 -2.57 -5.17
CA GLY A 43 -9.18 -2.07 -6.29
C GLY A 43 -9.38 -0.55 -6.28
N MET A 44 -8.57 0.20 -5.53
CA MET A 44 -8.66 1.67 -5.46
C MET A 44 -8.38 2.29 -6.83
N GLU A 45 -9.25 3.20 -7.26
CA GLU A 45 -9.18 3.91 -8.55
C GLU A 45 -8.75 5.37 -8.35
N GLY A 46 -8.96 5.94 -7.16
CA GLY A 46 -8.59 7.31 -6.83
C GLY A 46 -8.77 7.64 -5.34
N GLY A 47 -8.33 8.83 -4.93
CA GLY A 47 -8.33 9.28 -3.53
C GLY A 47 -6.98 9.10 -2.82
N GLU A 48 -6.98 9.30 -1.50
CA GLU A 48 -5.79 9.14 -0.66
C GLU A 48 -6.09 8.28 0.58
N ILE A 49 -5.23 7.31 0.88
CA ILE A 49 -5.25 6.54 2.13
C ILE A 49 -3.95 6.79 2.87
N VAL A 50 -4.03 7.20 4.13
CA VAL A 50 -2.88 7.40 5.02
C VAL A 50 -3.00 6.48 6.22
N VAL A 51 -2.01 5.63 6.46
CA VAL A 51 -1.92 4.77 7.64
C VAL A 51 -0.72 5.22 8.47
N LYS A 52 -0.96 5.69 9.69
CA LYS A 52 0.10 6.13 10.61
C LYS A 52 0.77 4.97 11.34
N GLY A 53 0.06 3.86 11.52
CA GLY A 53 0.61 2.63 12.13
C GLY A 53 1.21 1.66 11.12
N ASN A 54 1.39 0.43 11.58
CA ASN A 54 1.92 -0.68 10.80
C ASN A 54 0.83 -1.35 9.97
N VAL A 55 1.21 -1.96 8.84
CA VAL A 55 0.32 -2.80 8.04
C VAL A 55 0.89 -4.20 7.97
N GLU A 56 0.09 -5.21 8.32
CA GLU A 56 0.54 -6.59 8.12
C GLU A 56 0.67 -6.90 6.63
N ASP A 57 -0.42 -6.95 5.88
CA ASP A 57 -0.37 -7.47 4.52
C ASP A 57 -1.29 -6.78 3.51
N GLY A 58 -0.88 -6.86 2.23
CA GLY A 58 -1.72 -6.50 1.10
C GLY A 58 -1.96 -5.01 0.97
N VAL A 59 -0.92 -4.24 0.62
CA VAL A 59 -1.06 -2.80 0.34
C VAL A 59 -1.22 -2.58 -1.15
N GLY A 60 -2.25 -1.87 -1.58
CA GLY A 60 -2.44 -1.45 -2.97
C GLY A 60 -2.76 -2.61 -3.94
N ALA A 61 -3.35 -3.69 -3.44
CA ALA A 61 -3.68 -4.85 -4.26
C ALA A 61 -4.74 -4.47 -5.33
N ARG A 62 -4.49 -4.76 -6.61
CA ARG A 62 -5.37 -4.38 -7.74
C ARG A 62 -5.69 -2.89 -7.83
N MET A 63 -4.87 -2.04 -7.22
CA MET A 63 -5.02 -0.59 -7.29
C MET A 63 -4.82 -0.13 -8.75
N LYS A 64 -5.76 0.65 -9.27
CA LYS A 64 -5.72 1.25 -10.61
C LYS A 64 -5.29 2.71 -10.58
N GLY A 65 -5.42 3.37 -9.43
CA GLY A 65 -5.09 4.79 -9.25
C GLY A 65 -5.25 5.26 -7.81
N GLY A 66 -4.87 6.52 -7.56
CA GLY A 66 -4.88 7.12 -6.22
C GLY A 66 -3.52 7.08 -5.52
N LYS A 67 -3.53 7.37 -4.22
CA LYS A 67 -2.33 7.47 -3.39
C LYS A 67 -2.50 6.72 -2.07
N ILE A 68 -1.52 5.90 -1.72
CA ILE A 68 -1.45 5.23 -0.41
C ILE A 68 -0.16 5.66 0.28
N VAL A 69 -0.25 6.07 1.54
CA VAL A 69 0.89 6.46 2.38
C VAL A 69 0.88 5.61 3.65
N ILE A 70 1.95 4.87 3.89
CA ILE A 70 2.15 4.11 5.13
C ILE A 70 3.31 4.75 5.89
N GLU A 71 3.04 5.27 7.09
CA GLU A 71 4.07 5.88 7.94
C GLU A 71 4.82 4.85 8.78
N GLY A 72 4.14 3.77 9.19
CA GLY A 72 4.75 2.64 9.87
C GLY A 72 5.38 1.62 8.93
N ASP A 73 5.59 0.40 9.45
CA ASP A 73 6.20 -0.70 8.73
C ASP A 73 5.14 -1.57 8.02
N VAL A 74 5.50 -2.18 6.88
CA VAL A 74 4.66 -3.12 6.14
C VAL A 74 5.25 -4.53 6.18
N ARG A 75 4.53 -5.53 6.67
CA ARG A 75 5.11 -6.89 6.76
C ARG A 75 5.36 -7.48 5.37
N GLN A 76 4.38 -7.50 4.48
CA GLN A 76 4.55 -8.09 3.13
C GLN A 76 3.44 -7.72 2.13
N LEU A 77 3.63 -8.15 0.88
CA LEU A 77 2.63 -8.10 -0.20
C LEU A 77 2.23 -6.68 -0.63
N VAL A 78 3.21 -5.80 -0.80
CA VAL A 78 2.97 -4.46 -1.37
C VAL A 78 2.82 -4.53 -2.89
N GLY A 79 1.83 -3.83 -3.43
CA GLY A 79 1.66 -3.57 -4.86
C GLY A 79 1.20 -4.77 -5.68
N GLY A 80 0.44 -5.71 -5.10
CA GLY A 80 0.00 -6.89 -5.84
C GLY A 80 -0.95 -6.58 -6.99
N TRP A 81 -0.59 -6.89 -8.24
CA TRP A 81 -1.43 -6.64 -9.42
C TRP A 81 -1.88 -5.17 -9.58
N THR A 82 -1.06 -4.21 -9.14
CA THR A 82 -1.36 -2.77 -9.31
C THR A 82 -1.30 -2.38 -10.79
N GLU A 83 -2.33 -1.72 -11.29
CA GLU A 83 -2.47 -1.21 -12.66
C GLU A 83 -2.29 0.31 -12.74
N GLY A 84 -2.08 0.99 -11.60
CA GLY A 84 -1.73 2.40 -11.53
C GLY A 84 -1.78 2.96 -10.11
N GLY A 85 -1.33 4.21 -9.96
CA GLY A 85 -1.29 4.93 -8.68
C GLY A 85 0.08 4.97 -8.01
N THR A 86 0.13 5.52 -6.80
CA THR A 86 1.38 5.75 -6.07
C THR A 86 1.30 5.23 -4.63
N ILE A 87 2.30 4.45 -4.22
CA ILE A 87 2.44 3.94 -2.85
C ILE A 87 3.69 4.55 -2.21
N TYR A 88 3.54 5.18 -1.05
CA TYR A 88 4.62 5.73 -0.24
C TYR A 88 4.80 4.88 1.02
N LEU A 89 6.01 4.39 1.22
CA LEU A 89 6.42 3.62 2.39
C LEU A 89 7.46 4.43 3.17
N LYS A 90 7.14 4.88 4.38
CA LYS A 90 8.12 5.60 5.23
C LYS A 90 8.90 4.63 6.13
N GLY A 91 8.24 3.57 6.61
CA GLY A 91 8.87 2.52 7.40
C GLY A 91 9.56 1.45 6.56
N ARG A 92 9.91 0.34 7.21
CA ARG A 92 10.43 -0.87 6.58
C ARG A 92 9.31 -1.61 5.86
N PHE A 93 9.66 -2.38 4.84
CA PHE A 93 8.73 -3.31 4.22
C PHE A 93 9.39 -4.67 4.03
N GLY A 94 8.64 -5.76 4.17
CA GLY A 94 9.20 -7.09 3.93
C GLY A 94 9.29 -7.40 2.44
N ALA A 95 8.17 -7.46 1.73
CA ALA A 95 8.18 -7.82 0.30
C ALA A 95 7.22 -6.99 -0.55
N ILE A 96 7.72 -6.52 -1.70
CA ILE A 96 6.93 -6.04 -2.83
C ILE A 96 6.68 -7.24 -3.74
N ILE A 97 5.42 -7.44 -4.14
CA ILE A 97 5.07 -8.53 -5.06
C ILE A 97 5.82 -8.29 -6.38
N PRO A 98 6.55 -9.29 -6.92
CA PRO A 98 7.35 -9.10 -8.10
C PRO A 98 6.49 -8.55 -9.24
N PRO A 99 6.85 -7.41 -9.85
CA PRO A 99 6.07 -6.84 -10.94
C PRO A 99 5.99 -7.79 -12.14
N ASN A 100 7.00 -8.64 -12.36
CA ASN A 100 6.98 -9.66 -13.41
C ASN A 100 5.88 -10.73 -13.24
N PHE A 101 5.32 -10.88 -12.05
CA PHE A 101 4.21 -11.81 -11.79
C PHE A 101 2.87 -11.27 -12.32
N ALA A 102 2.74 -9.96 -12.42
CA ALA A 102 1.61 -9.28 -13.04
C ALA A 102 2.17 -8.55 -14.27
N ARG A 103 2.11 -9.16 -15.46
CA ARG A 103 2.63 -8.66 -16.76
C ARG A 103 2.19 -7.24 -17.18
N SER A 104 1.47 -6.53 -16.32
CA SER A 104 0.89 -5.21 -16.49
C SER A 104 1.04 -4.33 -15.24
N TRP A 105 2.00 -4.59 -14.35
CA TRP A 105 2.19 -3.74 -13.17
C TRP A 105 2.56 -2.32 -13.60
N ARG A 106 1.73 -1.34 -13.24
CA ARG A 106 1.95 0.08 -13.50
C ARG A 106 1.77 0.88 -12.22
N GLY A 107 2.49 1.98 -12.12
CA GLY A 107 2.46 2.85 -10.94
C GLY A 107 3.85 3.07 -10.37
N GLU A 108 3.88 3.66 -9.18
CA GLU A 108 5.12 4.08 -8.52
C GLU A 108 5.13 3.65 -7.05
N ILE A 109 6.26 3.10 -6.60
CA ILE A 109 6.52 2.86 -5.18
C ILE A 109 7.70 3.73 -4.74
N TYR A 110 7.45 4.54 -3.73
CA TYR A 110 8.45 5.33 -3.04
C TYR A 110 8.74 4.70 -1.68
N TRP A 111 10.02 4.57 -1.35
CA TRP A 111 10.47 4.20 -0.02
C TRP A 111 11.37 5.29 0.54
N LYS A 112 11.02 5.83 1.72
CA LYS A 112 11.71 6.97 2.34
C LYS A 112 11.93 8.12 1.34
N ASP A 113 10.86 8.47 0.63
CA ASP A 113 10.82 9.52 -0.40
C ASP A 113 11.72 9.27 -1.62
N GLN A 114 12.30 8.08 -1.77
CA GLN A 114 13.04 7.67 -2.97
C GLN A 114 12.18 6.76 -3.83
N LEU A 115 12.10 7.03 -5.13
CA LEU A 115 11.45 6.13 -6.09
C LEU A 115 12.28 4.84 -6.20
N ILE A 116 11.66 3.70 -5.91
CA ILE A 116 12.32 2.38 -5.94
C ILE A 116 11.74 1.43 -6.99
N LEU A 117 10.50 1.67 -7.43
CA LEU A 117 9.86 0.89 -8.47
C LEU A 117 8.92 1.79 -9.29
N LYS A 118 9.04 1.73 -10.61
CA LYS A 118 8.16 2.42 -11.55
C LYS A 118 7.83 1.53 -12.74
N ASP A 119 6.55 1.37 -13.06
CA ASP A 119 6.06 0.62 -14.22
C ASP A 119 6.79 -0.71 -14.47
N SER A 120 6.92 -1.52 -13.41
CA SER A 120 7.59 -2.83 -13.37
C SER A 120 9.12 -2.80 -13.38
N GLU A 121 9.73 -1.61 -13.42
CA GLU A 121 11.17 -1.42 -13.42
C GLU A 121 11.68 -0.94 -12.06
N TRP A 122 12.67 -1.65 -11.51
CA TRP A 122 13.34 -1.25 -10.28
C TRP A 122 14.22 -0.03 -10.53
N VAL A 123 14.08 0.98 -9.69
CA VAL A 123 14.85 2.22 -9.76
C VAL A 123 15.93 2.18 -8.68
N GLY A 124 17.20 2.24 -9.11
CA GLY A 124 18.35 2.25 -8.22
C GLY A 124 18.76 0.86 -7.69
N ASN A 125 19.53 0.86 -6.58
CA ASN A 125 20.11 -0.35 -5.99
C ASN A 125 19.25 -0.98 -4.88
N VAL A 126 17.98 -0.58 -4.74
CA VAL A 126 17.07 -1.14 -3.75
C VAL A 126 16.60 -2.50 -4.26
N ARG A 127 17.19 -3.57 -3.72
CA ARG A 127 16.76 -4.94 -4.01
C ARG A 127 15.70 -5.34 -2.99
N CYS A 128 14.53 -5.74 -3.48
CA CYS A 128 13.48 -6.34 -2.67
C CYS A 128 14.08 -7.47 -1.82
N TYR A 129 13.98 -7.37 -0.50
CA TYR A 129 14.37 -8.48 0.35
C TYR A 129 13.25 -9.51 0.30
N TYR A 130 13.43 -10.59 -0.46
CA TYR A 130 12.63 -11.80 -0.27
C TYR A 130 13.01 -12.38 1.10
N LEU A 131 12.54 -11.78 2.19
CA LEU A 131 12.77 -12.33 3.51
C LEU A 131 11.82 -13.50 3.68
N GLY A 132 12.33 -14.71 3.42
CA GLY A 132 11.79 -15.98 3.90
C GLY A 132 11.76 -16.10 5.43
N ALA A 133 11.85 -15.00 6.16
CA ALA A 133 11.64 -14.90 7.60
C ALA A 133 11.08 -13.49 7.88
N ALA A 134 9.85 -13.42 8.37
CA ALA A 134 9.32 -12.17 8.92
C ALA A 134 10.35 -11.58 9.91
N PRO A 135 10.57 -10.25 9.95
CA PRO A 135 11.39 -9.68 11.00
C PRO A 135 10.76 -10.07 12.35
N SER A 136 11.52 -10.80 13.17
CA SER A 136 11.17 -10.99 14.58
C SER A 136 11.25 -9.61 15.24
N TRP A 137 10.11 -9.09 15.66
CA TRP A 137 10.03 -7.86 16.44
C TRP A 137 10.60 -8.11 17.84
N PRO A 138 11.24 -7.10 18.47
CA PRO A 138 11.65 -7.18 19.87
C PRO A 138 10.44 -7.31 20.82
#